data_AF-C1LF23-F1
#
_entry.id   AF-C1LF23-F1
#
_cell.length_a   1.000
_cell.length_b   1.000
_cell.length_c   1.000
_cell.angle_alpha   90.00
_cell.angle_beta   90.00
_cell.angle_gamma   90.00
#
_symmetry.space_group_name_H-M   'P 1'
#
loop_
_entity.id
_entity.type
_entity.pdbx_description
1 polymer ?
#
loop_
_entity_poly.entity_id
_entity_poly.type
_entity_poly.pdbx_seq_one_letter_code
_entity_poly.pdbx_strand_id
1 'polypeptide(L)'
;MSLHAFFDKHRITKEDIELYKKIRKEVEQEFLPKYEPVDYRSVTKVDFHKNVPQRSSRPEPKLHEMVNEQPVTFWTEYRDKMHGNTHYSTKRVTPFGRNAAFTTPIDKYLNSRMPCEMQICPR
;
A
#
# COMPACT_ATOMS: atom_id res chain seq x y z
N MET A 1 70.01 29.80 -61.93
CA MET A 1 68.70 29.88 -61.25
C MET A 1 68.98 30.05 -59.76
N SER A 2 68.53 31.15 -59.17
CA SER A 2 68.92 31.58 -57.82
C SER A 2 68.26 30.72 -56.73
N LEU A 3 69.04 30.22 -55.76
CA LEU A 3 68.58 29.51 -54.56
C LEU A 3 67.51 30.31 -53.78
N HIS A 4 67.49 31.64 -53.94
CA HIS A 4 66.51 32.50 -53.30
C HIS A 4 65.07 32.22 -53.75
N ALA A 5 64.87 31.85 -55.02
CA ALA A 5 63.55 31.56 -55.58
C ALA A 5 62.99 30.20 -55.13
N PHE A 6 63.85 29.28 -54.69
CA PHE A 6 63.42 27.96 -54.17
C PHE A 6 62.84 28.07 -52.75
N PHE A 7 63.41 28.94 -51.91
CA PHE A 7 62.91 29.21 -50.56
C PHE A 7 61.67 30.12 -50.54
N ASP A 8 61.46 30.95 -51.56
CA ASP A 8 60.22 31.73 -51.71
C ASP A 8 59.00 30.85 -52.06
N LYS A 9 59.20 29.70 -52.70
CA LYS A 9 58.14 28.76 -53.05
C LYS A 9 57.43 28.14 -51.84
N HIS A 10 58.05 28.22 -50.65
CA HIS A 10 57.52 27.71 -49.39
C HIS A 10 57.42 28.79 -48.31
N ARG A 11 57.36 30.08 -48.68
CA ARG A 11 57.02 31.13 -47.72
C ARG A 11 55.56 31.00 -47.33
N ILE A 12 55.32 30.73 -46.06
CA ILE A 12 54.01 30.83 -45.43
C ILE A 12 53.51 32.26 -45.67
N THR A 13 52.46 32.38 -46.46
CA THR A 13 51.81 33.65 -46.74
C THR A 13 50.87 34.02 -45.60
N LYS A 14 50.41 35.27 -45.54
CA LYS A 14 49.45 35.70 -44.52
C LYS A 14 48.12 34.94 -44.63
N GLU A 15 47.75 34.59 -45.86
CA GLU A 15 46.55 33.82 -46.19
C GLU A 15 46.62 32.41 -45.60
N ASP A 16 47.79 31.76 -45.67
CA ASP A 16 48.01 30.44 -45.07
C ASP A 16 47.82 30.46 -43.54
N ILE A 17 48.27 31.54 -42.88
CA ILE A 17 48.13 31.72 -41.43
C ILE A 17 46.65 31.92 -41.06
N GLU A 18 45.90 32.69 -41.84
CA GLU A 18 44.47 32.92 -41.63
C GLU A 18 43.65 31.66 -41.87
N LEU A 19 43.98 30.91 -42.92
CA LEU A 19 43.36 29.61 -43.22
C LEU A 19 43.59 28.62 -42.07
N TYR A 20 44.82 28.53 -41.56
CA TYR A 20 45.13 27.66 -40.43
C TYR A 20 44.35 28.03 -39.16
N LYS A 21 44.22 29.33 -38.86
CA LYS A 21 43.41 29.80 -37.73
C LYS A 21 41.93 29.45 -37.88
N LYS A 22 41.39 29.57 -39.10
CA LYS A 22 39.99 29.23 -39.39
C LYS A 22 39.74 27.73 -39.22
N ILE A 23 40.59 26.88 -39.82
CA ILE A 23 40.50 25.43 -39.69
C ILE A 23 40.63 25.02 -38.23
N ARG A 24 41.60 25.58 -37.50
CA ARG A 24 41.77 25.31 -36.07
C ARG A 24 40.52 25.64 -35.26
N LYS A 25 39.88 26.78 -35.54
CA LYS A 25 38.64 27.20 -34.85
C LYS A 25 37.48 26.26 -35.15
N GLU A 26 37.30 25.86 -36.41
CA GLU A 26 36.25 24.92 -36.81
C GLU A 26 36.46 23.55 -36.15
N VAL A 27 37.69 23.04 -36.18
CA VAL A 27 38.06 21.78 -35.50
C VAL A 27 37.84 21.90 -33.99
N GLU A 28 38.33 22.95 -33.34
CA GLU A 28 38.09 23.14 -31.90
C GLU A 28 36.59 23.16 -31.58
N GLN A 29 35.76 23.80 -32.42
CA GLN A 29 34.31 23.86 -32.24
C GLN A 29 33.59 22.52 -32.45
N GLU A 30 34.07 21.69 -33.39
CA GLU A 30 33.54 20.33 -33.61
C GLU A 30 33.93 19.36 -32.50
N PHE A 31 35.16 19.50 -31.98
CA PHE A 31 35.69 18.66 -30.90
C PHE A 31 35.30 19.16 -29.50
N LEU A 32 34.62 20.31 -29.39
CA LEU A 32 34.00 20.71 -28.13
C LEU A 32 33.00 19.61 -27.73
N PRO A 33 33.19 18.95 -26.58
CA PRO A 33 32.23 17.98 -26.10
C PRO A 33 30.89 18.71 -25.95
N LYS A 34 29.86 18.22 -26.64
CA LYS A 34 28.48 18.64 -26.40
C LYS A 34 28.17 18.27 -24.96
N TYR A 35 28.29 19.23 -24.05
CA TYR A 35 28.00 19.04 -22.64
C TYR A 35 26.49 18.88 -22.49
N GLU A 36 26.04 17.64 -22.51
CA GLU A 36 24.76 17.30 -21.92
C GLU A 36 24.94 17.23 -20.39
N PRO A 37 24.05 17.84 -19.61
CA PRO A 37 24.10 17.71 -18.16
C PRO A 37 23.96 16.22 -17.81
N VAL A 38 24.93 15.70 -17.05
CA VAL A 38 24.92 14.30 -16.62
C VAL A 38 23.72 14.08 -15.69
N ASP A 39 22.83 13.17 -16.06
CA ASP A 39 21.76 12.73 -15.16
C ASP A 39 22.30 11.72 -14.15
N TYR A 40 22.35 12.13 -12.88
CA TYR A 40 22.77 11.28 -11.76
C TYR A 40 21.60 10.51 -11.12
N ARG A 41 20.38 10.61 -11.66
CA ARG A 41 19.22 9.91 -11.13
C ARG A 41 19.23 8.46 -11.60
N SER A 42 18.91 7.55 -10.69
CA SER A 42 18.66 6.16 -11.07
C SER A 42 17.35 6.04 -11.85
N VAL A 43 17.27 5.05 -12.73
CA VAL A 43 16.04 4.67 -13.46
C VAL A 43 14.86 4.52 -12.49
N THR A 44 15.10 3.94 -11.32
CA THR A 44 14.07 3.80 -10.29
C THR A 44 13.50 5.14 -9.81
N LYS A 45 14.36 6.15 -9.65
CA LYS A 45 13.93 7.48 -9.21
C LYS A 45 13.13 8.21 -10.29
N VAL A 46 13.46 7.97 -11.56
CA VAL A 46 12.76 8.55 -12.71
C VAL A 46 11.41 7.85 -12.90
N ASP A 47 11.35 6.52 -12.87
CA ASP A 47 10.15 5.80 -13.28
C ASP A 47 9.15 5.57 -12.15
N PHE A 48 9.62 5.47 -10.90
CA PHE A 48 8.78 5.16 -9.74
C PHE A 48 8.44 6.40 -8.91
N HIS A 49 8.11 7.51 -9.56
CA HIS A 49 7.45 8.62 -8.88
C HIS A 49 6.00 8.25 -8.57
N LYS A 50 5.79 7.68 -7.37
CA LYS A 50 4.45 7.41 -6.87
C LYS A 50 3.74 8.74 -6.64
N ASN A 51 2.87 9.12 -7.58
CA ASN A 51 1.74 9.98 -7.30
C ASN A 51 0.81 9.20 -6.36
N VAL A 52 1.16 9.12 -5.08
CA VAL A 52 0.33 8.43 -4.09
C VAL A 52 -0.99 9.20 -4.09
N PRO A 53 -2.12 8.58 -4.51
CA PRO A 53 -3.39 9.26 -4.43
C PRO A 53 -3.58 9.66 -2.98
N GLN A 54 -4.01 10.91 -2.76
CA GLN A 54 -4.31 11.40 -1.43
C GLN A 54 -5.30 10.43 -0.79
N ARG A 55 -4.81 9.64 0.17
CA ARG A 55 -5.64 8.67 0.87
C ARG A 55 -6.68 9.49 1.62
N SER A 56 -7.96 9.17 1.40
CA SER A 56 -9.03 9.70 2.25
C SER A 56 -8.65 9.48 3.71
N SER A 57 -8.93 10.44 4.57
CA SER A 57 -8.72 10.31 6.01
C SER A 57 -9.38 9.00 6.46
N ARG A 58 -8.61 8.16 7.17
CA ARG A 58 -9.15 6.96 7.79
C ARG A 58 -10.31 7.39 8.71
N PRO A 59 -11.44 6.68 8.73
CA PRO A 59 -12.48 6.95 9.72
C PRO A 59 -11.86 6.85 11.12
N GLU A 60 -12.34 7.69 12.03
CA GLU A 60 -11.87 7.67 13.42
C GLU A 60 -12.07 6.27 14.01
N PRO A 61 -11.06 5.76 14.75
CA PRO A 61 -11.22 4.48 15.43
C PRO A 61 -12.37 4.60 16.41
N LYS A 62 -13.41 3.78 16.22
CA LYS A 62 -14.51 3.69 17.16
C LYS A 62 -13.96 3.12 18.48
N LEU A 63 -14.22 3.81 19.58
CA LEU A 63 -13.91 3.28 20.91
C LEU A 63 -14.88 2.14 21.20
N HIS A 64 -14.36 0.92 21.18
CA HIS A 64 -15.11 -0.30 21.45
C HIS A 64 -15.04 -0.62 22.94
N GLU A 65 -16.19 -0.81 23.58
CA GLU A 65 -16.27 -1.28 24.95
C GLU A 65 -16.13 -2.80 24.99
N MET A 66 -14.88 -3.27 25.07
CA MET A 66 -14.53 -4.70 25.00
C MET A 66 -15.26 -5.60 26.01
N VAL A 67 -15.78 -5.02 27.10
CA VAL A 67 -16.47 -5.76 28.17
C VAL A 67 -17.92 -6.08 27.82
N ASN A 68 -18.61 -5.14 27.16
CA ASN A 68 -20.07 -5.22 26.95
C ASN A 68 -20.43 -5.43 25.47
N GLU A 69 -19.54 -5.07 24.56
CA GLU A 69 -19.80 -5.15 23.13
C GLU A 69 -19.71 -6.59 22.63
N GLN A 70 -20.79 -7.06 22.00
CA GLN A 70 -20.80 -8.34 21.32
C GLN A 70 -20.21 -8.17 19.91
N PRO A 71 -19.28 -9.05 19.49
CA PRO A 71 -18.70 -8.98 18.15
C PRO A 71 -19.75 -9.32 17.10
N VAL A 72 -19.75 -8.55 16.01
CA VAL A 72 -20.58 -8.85 14.83
C VAL A 72 -19.90 -9.97 14.04
N THR A 73 -20.52 -11.14 14.07
CA THR A 73 -20.11 -12.36 13.36
C THR A 73 -21.30 -12.94 12.61
N PHE A 74 -21.03 -13.85 11.67
CA PHE A 74 -22.08 -14.63 11.00
C PHE A 74 -23.06 -15.27 11.99
N TRP A 75 -22.57 -15.88 13.07
CA TRP A 75 -23.44 -16.53 14.05
C TRP A 75 -24.35 -15.54 14.77
N THR A 76 -23.83 -14.37 15.18
CA THR A 76 -24.63 -13.35 15.87
C THR A 76 -25.67 -12.69 14.97
N GLU A 77 -25.38 -12.56 13.67
CA GLU A 77 -26.32 -12.00 12.68
C GLU A 77 -27.46 -12.97 12.34
N TYR A 78 -27.14 -14.26 12.21
CA TYR A 78 -28.10 -15.28 11.76
C TYR A 78 -28.74 -16.06 12.92
N ARG A 79 -28.49 -15.67 14.18
CA ARG A 79 -28.97 -16.36 15.38
C ARG A 79 -30.48 -16.64 15.37
N ASP A 80 -31.29 -15.72 14.85
CA ASP A 80 -32.75 -15.81 14.84
C ASP A 80 -33.29 -16.70 13.72
N LYS A 81 -32.46 -16.97 12.70
CA LYS A 81 -32.79 -17.77 11.52
C LYS A 81 -32.24 -19.19 11.60
N MET A 82 -31.40 -19.48 12.60
CA MET A 82 -30.74 -20.76 12.78
C MET A 82 -31.60 -21.73 13.59
N HIS A 83 -31.88 -22.88 12.98
CA HIS A 83 -32.59 -23.99 13.61
C HIS A 83 -31.61 -24.89 14.39
N GLY A 84 -32.10 -25.65 15.36
CA GLY A 84 -31.29 -26.62 16.12
C GLY A 84 -30.43 -26.04 17.25
N ASN A 85 -30.46 -24.72 17.45
CA ASN A 85 -29.81 -24.08 18.58
C ASN A 85 -30.69 -24.14 19.83
N THR A 86 -30.05 -24.24 21.00
CA THR A 86 -30.77 -24.14 22.27
C THR A 86 -31.39 -22.75 22.43
N HIS A 87 -32.62 -22.69 22.95
CA HIS A 87 -33.31 -21.42 23.18
C HIS A 87 -32.48 -20.50 24.07
N TYR A 88 -32.15 -19.32 23.55
CA TYR A 88 -31.41 -18.29 24.27
C TYR A 88 -32.39 -17.32 24.95
N SER A 89 -31.96 -16.70 26.05
CA SER A 89 -32.77 -15.65 26.69
C SER A 89 -32.34 -14.30 26.14
N THR A 90 -33.29 -13.50 25.65
CA THR A 90 -33.04 -12.11 25.19
C THR A 90 -32.45 -11.24 26.30
N LYS A 91 -32.55 -11.65 27.57
CA LYS A 91 -32.00 -10.94 28.73
C LYS A 91 -30.51 -11.21 28.97
N ARG A 92 -29.90 -12.18 28.26
CA ARG A 92 -28.47 -12.49 28.43
C ARG A 92 -27.63 -11.69 27.44
N VAL A 93 -26.50 -11.19 27.94
CA VAL A 93 -25.50 -10.45 27.16
C VAL A 93 -24.83 -11.35 26.11
N THR A 94 -24.68 -12.65 26.39
CA THR A 94 -24.04 -13.61 25.49
C THR A 94 -25.06 -14.52 24.79
N PRO A 95 -25.17 -14.48 23.45
CA PRO A 95 -26.17 -15.25 22.72
C PRO A 95 -25.88 -16.76 22.71
N PHE A 96 -24.61 -17.19 22.75
CA PHE A 96 -24.18 -18.59 22.64
C PHE A 96 -23.68 -19.19 23.96
N GLY A 97 -24.38 -18.94 25.06
CA GLY A 97 -24.06 -19.55 26.35
C GLY A 97 -24.30 -21.07 26.34
N ARG A 98 -23.38 -21.85 26.94
CA ARG A 98 -23.60 -23.29 27.16
C ARG A 98 -24.86 -23.49 27.99
N ASN A 99 -25.80 -24.27 27.46
CA ASN A 99 -26.98 -24.73 28.17
C ASN A 99 -26.89 -26.26 28.30
N ALA A 100 -26.74 -26.73 29.54
CA ALA A 100 -26.70 -28.15 29.86
C ALA A 100 -27.97 -28.60 30.60
N ALA A 101 -29.04 -27.81 30.57
CA ALA A 101 -30.25 -28.10 31.36
C ALA A 101 -30.82 -29.48 31.05
N PHE A 102 -30.80 -29.93 29.79
CA PHE A 102 -31.30 -31.26 29.42
C PHE A 102 -30.37 -32.41 29.81
N THR A 103 -29.04 -32.22 29.70
CA THR A 103 -28.05 -33.28 29.93
C THR A 103 -27.56 -33.34 31.38
N THR A 104 -27.96 -32.38 32.21
CA THR A 104 -27.64 -32.40 33.64
C THR A 104 -28.31 -33.62 34.28
N PRO A 105 -27.58 -34.46 35.03
CA PRO A 105 -28.15 -35.58 35.78
C PRO A 105 -29.18 -35.10 36.82
N ILE A 106 -30.21 -35.91 37.08
CA ILE A 106 -31.32 -35.57 37.99
C ILE A 106 -30.83 -35.13 39.38
N ASP A 107 -29.82 -35.82 39.92
CA ASP A 107 -29.25 -35.52 41.24
C ASP A 107 -28.55 -34.16 41.34
N LYS A 108 -28.28 -33.50 40.19
CA LYS A 108 -27.57 -32.22 40.10
C LYS A 108 -28.50 -31.02 39.83
N TYR A 109 -29.82 -31.23 39.70
CA TYR A 109 -30.77 -30.13 39.57
C TYR A 109 -30.91 -29.39 40.91
N LEU A 110 -30.21 -28.26 41.05
CA LEU A 110 -30.26 -27.41 42.24
C LEU A 110 -31.56 -26.60 42.27
N ASN A 111 -32.64 -27.16 42.82
CA ASN A 111 -33.96 -26.53 43.01
C ASN A 111 -34.55 -25.90 41.73
N SER A 112 -34.04 -26.31 40.57
CA SER A 112 -34.48 -25.86 39.26
C SER A 112 -35.67 -26.69 38.79
N ARG A 113 -36.61 -26.05 38.09
CA ARG A 113 -37.77 -26.70 37.49
C ARG A 113 -37.34 -27.92 36.68
N MET A 114 -37.96 -29.07 36.97
CA MET A 114 -37.64 -30.31 36.28
C MET A 114 -38.12 -30.29 34.82
N PRO A 115 -37.42 -30.95 33.88
CA PRO A 115 -37.80 -31.01 32.47
C PRO A 115 -39.01 -31.96 32.28
N CYS A 116 -40.17 -31.58 32.84
CA CYS A 116 -41.52 -32.17 32.68
C CYS A 116 -42.56 -31.44 33.56
N GLU A 117 -42.14 -30.60 34.53
CA GLU A 117 -43.06 -29.80 35.32
C GLU A 117 -43.77 -28.80 34.39
N MET A 118 -45.05 -29.02 34.09
CA MET A 118 -45.84 -28.18 33.19
C MET A 118 -45.97 -26.76 33.73
N GLN A 119 -45.91 -25.77 32.84
CA GLN A 119 -46.16 -24.38 33.21
C GLN A 119 -47.68 -24.30 33.27
N ILE A 120 -48.24 -24.13 34.47
CA ILE A 120 -49.63 -23.74 34.58
C ILE A 120 -49.70 -22.33 34.00
N CYS A 121 -50.03 -22.23 32.71
CA CYS A 121 -50.37 -20.95 32.10
C CYS A 121 -51.72 -20.54 32.68
N PRO A 122 -51.84 -19.41 33.40
CA PRO A 122 -53.16 -18.90 33.75
C PRO A 122 -53.92 -18.59 32.46
N ARG A 123 -55.19 -19.02 32.42
CA ARG A 123 -56.11 -18.75 31.30
C ARG A 123 -56.39 -17.27 31.14
#